data_AF-A0A3G9JMV4-F1
#
_entry.id   AF-A0A3G9JMV4-F1
#
_cell.length_a   1.000
_cell.length_b   1.000
_cell.length_c   1.000
_cell.angle_alpha   90.00
_cell.angle_beta   90.00
_cell.angle_gamma   90.00
#
_symmetry.space_group_name_H-M   'P 1'
#
loop_
_entity.id
_entity.type
_entity.pdbx_description
1 polymer ?
#
loop_
_entity_poly.entity_id
_entity_poly.type
_entity_poly.pdbx_seq_one_letter_code
_entity_poly.pdbx_strand_id
1 'polypeptide(L)'
;MNTQTDYEISKVRLLMNSTNQVIGELILFEESPNDQEMVLLKLTFDGNKMISQSENYFTALQSLRRDLEERNTQILCNGAAINVYPSTM
;
A
#
# COMPACT_ATOMS: atom_id res chain seq x y z
N MET A 1 15.97 -25.32 -0.80
CA MET A 1 14.58 -24.93 -0.48
C MET A 1 14.29 -23.71 -1.33
N ASN A 2 13.49 -23.86 -2.39
CA ASN A 2 13.07 -22.72 -3.19
C ASN A 2 11.89 -22.08 -2.48
N THR A 3 12.12 -21.04 -1.68
CA THR A 3 11.07 -20.16 -1.19
C THR A 3 10.62 -19.32 -2.38
N GLN A 4 9.62 -19.82 -3.10
CA GLN A 4 8.92 -19.05 -4.10
C GLN A 4 8.03 -18.08 -3.31
N THR A 5 8.57 -16.90 -2.99
CA THR A 5 7.81 -15.85 -2.33
C THR A 5 6.76 -15.36 -3.31
N ASP A 6 5.51 -15.73 -3.09
CA ASP A 6 4.40 -15.24 -3.89
C ASP A 6 4.15 -13.77 -3.57
N TYR A 7 4.15 -12.95 -4.61
CA TYR A 7 3.89 -11.53 -4.51
C TYR A 7 3.03 -11.04 -5.66
N GLU A 8 2.19 -10.06 -5.38
CA GLU A 8 1.37 -9.38 -6.38
C GLU A 8 1.91 -7.95 -6.59
N ILE A 9 1.88 -7.50 -7.85
CA ILE A 9 2.21 -6.12 -8.20
C ILE A 9 0.95 -5.43 -8.71
N SER A 10 0.59 -4.33 -8.09
CA SER A 10 -0.52 -3.48 -8.50
C SER A 10 -0.04 -2.07 -8.83
N LYS A 11 -0.49 -1.54 -9.97
CA LYS A 11 -0.23 -0.15 -10.36
C LYS A 11 -1.26 0.74 -9.67
N VAL A 12 -0.78 1.71 -8.91
CA VAL A 12 -1.61 2.63 -8.14
C VAL A 12 -1.38 4.06 -8.62
N ARG A 13 -2.45 4.86 -8.64
CA ARG A 13 -2.33 6.30 -8.84
C ARG A 13 -2.18 6.96 -7.49
N LEU A 14 -1.33 7.97 -7.40
CA LEU A 14 -1.16 8.78 -6.19
C LEU A 14 -1.34 10.26 -6.52
N LEU A 15 -1.90 11.00 -5.56
CA LEU A 15 -1.97 12.44 -5.54
C LEU A 15 -1.03 12.97 -4.46
N MET A 16 0.03 13.65 -4.87
CA MET A 16 1.02 14.27 -4.01
C MET A 16 0.74 15.77 -3.88
N ASN A 17 0.86 16.30 -2.67
CA ASN A 17 0.65 17.73 -2.36
C ASN A 17 -0.66 18.27 -2.95
N SER A 18 -1.70 17.44 -2.97
CA SER A 18 -3.04 17.72 -3.52
C SER A 18 -3.11 18.13 -4.99
N THR A 19 -2.01 18.09 -5.74
CA THR A 19 -1.91 18.70 -7.08
C THR A 19 -1.15 17.85 -8.09
N ASN A 20 -0.09 17.17 -7.65
CA ASN A 20 0.75 16.38 -8.53
C ASN A 20 0.29 14.92 -8.57
N GLN A 21 -0.10 14.41 -9.74
CA GLN A 21 -0.49 13.02 -9.88
C GLN A 21 0.66 12.18 -10.45
N VAL A 22 0.95 11.07 -9.78
CA VAL A 22 1.98 10.13 -10.19
C VAL A 22 1.44 8.71 -10.21
N ILE A 23 2.08 7.85 -11.00
CA ILE A 23 1.83 6.41 -10.98
C ILE A 23 2.92 5.77 -10.13
N GLY A 24 2.50 4.95 -9.18
CA GLY A 24 3.37 4.12 -8.37
C GLY A 24 3.10 2.64 -8.56
N GLU A 25 4.00 1.83 -8.04
CA GLU A 25 3.87 0.38 -7.96
C GLU A 25 3.77 -0.03 -6.50
N LEU A 26 2.70 -0.74 -6.17
CA LEU A 26 2.48 -1.37 -4.87
C LEU A 26 2.73 -2.87 -5.03
N ILE A 27 3.68 -3.39 -4.28
CA ILE A 27 4.03 -4.80 -4.22
C ILE A 27 3.53 -5.36 -2.90
N LEU A 28 2.75 -6.44 -2.98
CA LEU A 28 2.13 -7.16 -1.88
C LEU A 28 2.84 -8.50 -1.74
N PHE A 29 3.47 -8.76 -0.59
CA PHE A 29 4.05 -10.06 -0.27
C PHE A 29 3.14 -10.75 0.75
N GLU A 30 2.71 -11.98 0.48
CA GLU A 30 1.94 -12.79 1.43
C GLU A 30 2.80 -13.22 2.62
N GLU A 31 4.05 -13.58 2.34
CA GLU A 31 5.07 -13.85 3.36
C GLU A 31 6.24 -12.87 3.17
N SER A 32 6.57 -12.13 4.23
CA SER A 32 7.72 -11.22 4.21
C SER A 32 9.00 -12.04 4.03
N PRO A 33 9.94 -11.62 3.16
CA PRO A 33 11.20 -12.33 2.95
C PRO A 33 12.06 -12.51 4.22
N ASN A 34 11.79 -11.68 5.24
CA ASN A 34 12.52 -11.72 6.52
C ASN A 34 11.74 -12.44 7.63
N ASP A 35 10.43 -12.61 7.48
CA ASP A 35 9.54 -13.19 8.50
C ASP A 35 8.27 -13.74 7.82
N GLN A 36 8.15 -15.07 7.75
CA GLN A 36 7.06 -15.73 7.04
C GLN A 36 5.69 -15.56 7.72
N GLU A 37 5.65 -15.11 8.98
CA GLU A 37 4.39 -14.86 9.70
C GLU A 37 3.80 -13.47 9.41
N MET A 38 4.50 -12.66 8.63
CA MET A 38 4.17 -11.26 8.37
C MET A 38 3.91 -11.02 6.89
N VAL A 39 2.95 -10.16 6.58
CA VAL A 39 2.81 -9.60 5.23
C VAL A 39 3.73 -8.38 5.07
N LEU A 40 4.16 -8.12 3.84
CA LEU A 40 4.98 -6.96 3.51
C LEU A 40 4.36 -6.19 2.34
N LEU A 41 4.28 -4.88 2.50
CA LEU A 41 3.90 -3.93 1.46
C LEU A 41 5.10 -3.11 1.06
N LYS A 42 5.36 -2.99 -0.24
CA LYS A 42 6.36 -2.05 -0.77
C LYS A 42 5.69 -1.13 -1.78
N LEU A 43 5.73 0.16 -1.52
CA LEU A 43 5.20 1.17 -2.43
C LEU A 43 6.36 2.00 -2.98
N THR A 44 6.44 2.12 -4.31
CA THR A 44 7.43 2.93 -5.00
C THR A 44 6.75 3.92 -5.95
N PHE A 45 7.06 5.20 -5.82
CA PHE A 45 6.51 6.28 -6.64
C PHE A 45 7.43 7.51 -6.57
N ASP A 46 7.59 8.25 -7.67
CA ASP A 46 8.33 9.52 -7.71
C ASP A 46 9.71 9.47 -7.00
N GLY A 47 10.46 8.38 -7.21
CA GLY A 47 11.76 8.14 -6.54
C GLY A 47 11.69 7.81 -5.04
N ASN A 48 10.51 7.89 -4.42
CA ASN A 48 10.24 7.49 -3.04
C ASN A 48 9.98 5.99 -2.95
N LYS A 49 10.38 5.43 -1.81
CA LYS A 49 10.09 4.04 -1.44
C LYS A 49 9.58 4.00 -0.01
N MET A 50 8.48 3.29 0.19
CA MET A 50 7.85 3.09 1.48
C MET A 50 7.63 1.61 1.70
N ILE A 51 7.81 1.16 2.93
CA ILE A 51 7.68 -0.24 3.31
C ILE A 51 6.82 -0.31 4.56
N SER A 52 5.84 -1.19 4.56
CA SER A 52 5.03 -1.48 5.75
C SER A 52 4.92 -2.98 5.95
N GLN A 53 5.11 -3.45 7.18
CA GLN A 53 5.08 -4.86 7.54
C GLN A 53 4.15 -5.06 8.73
N SER A 54 3.33 -6.09 8.71
CA SER A 54 2.41 -6.44 9.80
C SER A 54 1.92 -7.89 9.67
N GLU A 55 1.26 -8.41 10.69
CA GLU A 55 0.63 -9.74 10.68
C GLU A 55 -0.47 -9.91 9.60
N ASN A 56 -1.03 -8.82 9.08
CA ASN A 56 -2.07 -8.87 8.05
C ASN A 56 -2.06 -7.61 7.16
N TYR A 57 -2.66 -7.73 5.97
CA TYR A 57 -2.70 -6.66 4.97
C TYR A 57 -3.46 -5.42 5.43
N PHE A 58 -4.51 -5.57 6.22
CA PHE A 58 -5.32 -4.44 6.64
C PHE A 58 -4.51 -3.49 7.52
N THR A 59 -3.83 -4.02 8.54
CA THR A 59 -2.97 -3.23 9.42
C THR A 59 -1.78 -2.63 8.65
N ALA A 60 -1.14 -3.39 7.75
CA ALA A 60 -0.05 -2.89 6.93
C ALA A 60 -0.50 -1.75 6.00
N LEU A 61 -1.68 -1.85 5.38
CA LEU A 61 -2.25 -0.80 4.53
C LEU A 61 -2.62 0.45 5.35
N GLN A 62 -3.15 0.27 6.57
CA GLN A 62 -3.43 1.39 7.46
C GLN A 62 -2.17 2.16 7.82
N SER A 63 -1.09 1.46 8.18
CA SER A 63 0.20 2.07 8.47
C SER A 63 0.77 2.79 7.24
N LEU A 64 0.79 2.12 6.09
CA LEU A 64 1.24 2.73 4.83
C LEU A 64 0.43 3.99 4.48
N ARG A 65 -0.88 3.97 4.69
CA ARG A 65 -1.76 5.13 4.46
C ARG A 65 -1.41 6.29 5.39
N ARG A 66 -1.20 6.04 6.69
CA ARG A 66 -0.80 7.08 7.65
C ARG A 66 0.51 7.74 7.24
N ASP A 67 1.51 6.93 6.87
CA ASP A 67 2.81 7.44 6.43
C ASP A 67 2.71 8.29 5.15
N LEU A 68 1.76 7.98 4.26
CA LEU A 68 1.47 8.77 3.06
C LEU A 68 0.78 10.08 3.40
N GLU A 69 -0.21 10.04 4.31
CA GLU A 69 -0.95 11.22 4.77
C GLU A 69 -0.01 12.21 5.45
N GLU A 70 0.95 11.75 6.27
CA GLU A 70 2.02 12.59 6.85
C GLU A 70 2.87 13.29 5.79
N ARG A 71 2.97 12.71 4.59
CA ARG A 71 3.69 13.25 3.43
C ARG A 71 2.80 14.02 2.46
N ASN A 72 1.58 14.39 2.87
CA ASN A 72 0.57 15.02 2.00
C ASN A 72 0.35 14.24 0.69
N THR A 73 0.43 12.92 0.75
CA THR A 73 0.25 12.02 -0.40
C THR A 73 -0.94 11.10 -0.17
N GLN A 74 -1.73 10.86 -1.21
CA GLN A 74 -2.93 10.01 -1.14
C GLN A 74 -2.90 8.99 -2.27
N ILE A 75 -3.25 7.74 -1.98
CA ILE A 75 -3.51 6.74 -3.01
C ILE A 75 -4.91 7.01 -3.59
N LEU A 76 -4.97 7.20 -4.91
CA LEU A 76 -6.20 7.39 -5.66
C LEU A 76 -6.78 6.02 -6.05
N CYS A 77 -7.67 5.51 -5.21
CA CYS A 77 -8.41 4.27 -5.46
C CYS A 77 -9.67 4.57 -6.30
N ASN A 78 -9.87 3.84 -7.40
CA ASN A 78 -11.17 3.86 -8.11
C ASN A 78 -12.31 3.25 -7.28
N GLY A 79 -11.97 2.56 -6.18
CA GLY A 79 -12.89 1.94 -5.24
C GLY A 79 -13.51 2.90 -4.22
N ALA A 80 -13.20 4.20 -4.25
CA ALA A 80 -14.01 5.21 -3.58
C ALA A 80 -15.34 5.42 -4.33
N ALA A 81 -16.07 4.34 -4.59
CA ALA A 81 -17.47 4.44 -4.91
C ALA A 81 -18.15 4.95 -3.63
N ILE A 82 -18.71 6.15 -3.72
CA ILE A 82 -19.72 6.67 -2.80
C ILE A 82 -20.70 5.51 -2.55
N ASN A 83 -20.76 4.98 -1.32
CA ASN A 83 -21.56 3.83 -0.85
C ASN A 83 -20.94 2.42 -0.76
N VAL A 84 -19.62 2.21 -0.83
CA VAL A 84 -19.05 0.85 -0.56
C VAL A 84 -18.83 0.56 0.95
N TYR A 85 -19.14 1.52 1.83
CA TYR A 85 -19.39 1.25 3.25
C TYR A 85 -20.57 2.09 3.75
N PRO A 86 -21.73 1.50 4.07
CA PRO A 86 -22.67 2.09 5.00
C PRO A 86 -22.33 1.54 6.39
N SER A 87 -21.39 2.15 7.10
CA SER A 87 -21.37 1.99 8.55
C SER A 87 -20.89 3.28 9.20
N THR A 88 -21.78 3.89 9.97
CA THR A 88 -21.49 4.94 10.93
C THR A 88 -20.34 4.51 11.82
N MET A 89 -19.19 5.15 11.68
CA MET A 89 -18.23 5.27 12.78
C MET A 89 -18.63 6.48 13.61
#